data_AF-D2J5X8-F1
#
_entry.id   AF-D2J5X8-F1
#
_cell.length_a   1.000
_cell.length_b   1.000
_cell.length_c   1.000
_cell.angle_alpha   90.00
_cell.angle_beta   90.00
_cell.angle_gamma   90.00
#
_symmetry.space_group_name_H-M   'P 1'
#
loop_
_entity.id
_entity.type
_entity.pdbx_description
1 polymer ?
#
loop_
_entity_poly.entity_id
_entity_poly.type
_entity_poly.pdbx_seq_one_letter_code
_entity_poly.pdbx_strand_id
1 'polypeptide(L)'
;MCYIDSEMENKGYRYARYVDDISFSFNFEEEKDKFYRDFNKLCMKYELKINDKKTEVNDFPYIHPQNKDFIFNYFKNYSSNSKDETWIIGIKNFIDLCIDEERKGNKGAIKSIFPVIENTLKKKKINKHQISKIFGYRNNITKFNILQFILDLSLKDSKLTNRCLSLLNYLTIKMDDKKIVSKQVKQYFKNRNEEIRKLLVFYNKNNYHQEAYQILVYIVEYDVDILLKNDVLSLLNENTDNLSLSLLTIIYLRKSWKIENLLKKIDNLFKNSKDDYPATVGVMSQNLWYFRYFIYYLIKENVISKKEINSYCMSQKYGSNQKGYKSDLNWNYINSKDNVDEFFSELLEEKVPLIDLNYVNLI
;
A
#
# COMPACT_ATOMS: atom_id res chain seq x y z
N MET A 1 -22.73 12.74 -16.97
CA MET A 1 -22.65 11.63 -17.95
C MET A 1 -23.99 11.32 -18.61
N CYS A 2 -25.08 10.97 -17.91
CA CYS A 2 -26.37 10.65 -18.57
C CYS A 2 -26.93 11.79 -19.46
N TYR A 3 -26.73 13.06 -19.07
CA TYR A 3 -27.09 14.21 -19.92
C TYR A 3 -26.26 14.29 -21.21
N ILE A 4 -24.98 13.90 -21.15
CA ILE A 4 -24.11 13.82 -22.33
C ILE A 4 -24.61 12.73 -23.28
N ASP A 5 -25.03 11.58 -22.74
CA ASP A 5 -25.61 10.50 -23.56
C ASP A 5 -26.87 10.95 -24.30
N SER A 6 -27.81 11.59 -23.59
CA SER A 6 -29.03 12.09 -24.22
C SER A 6 -28.73 13.13 -25.32
N GLU A 7 -27.79 14.05 -25.11
CA GLU A 7 -27.42 15.03 -26.13
C GLU A 7 -26.68 14.41 -27.33
N MET A 8 -25.85 13.40 -27.10
CA MET A 8 -25.15 12.69 -28.17
C MET A 8 -26.10 11.79 -28.98
N GLU A 9 -27.07 11.15 -28.32
CA GLU A 9 -28.12 10.35 -28.97
C GLU A 9 -29.03 11.25 -29.83
N ASN A 10 -29.40 12.44 -29.34
CA ASN A 10 -30.15 13.43 -30.11
C ASN A 10 -29.38 13.94 -31.35
N LYS A 11 -28.03 13.88 -31.33
CA LYS A 11 -27.17 14.17 -32.49
C LYS A 11 -27.01 12.99 -33.44
N GLY A 12 -27.62 11.84 -33.13
CA GLY A 12 -27.64 10.64 -33.95
C GLY A 12 -26.47 9.69 -33.72
N TYR A 13 -25.67 9.88 -32.67
CA TYR A 13 -24.54 8.99 -32.38
C TYR A 13 -24.99 7.72 -31.66
N ARG A 14 -24.38 6.59 -32.03
CA ARG A 14 -24.47 5.32 -31.30
C ARG A 14 -23.08 4.94 -30.82
N TYR A 15 -22.90 4.85 -29.52
CA TYR A 15 -21.62 4.51 -28.88
C TYR A 15 -21.87 3.69 -27.62
N ALA A 16 -20.84 3.00 -27.14
CA ALA A 16 -20.87 2.29 -25.88
C ALA A 16 -20.24 3.14 -24.77
N ARG A 17 -20.82 3.09 -23.56
CA ARG A 17 -20.27 3.76 -22.37
C ARG A 17 -20.25 2.83 -21.17
N TYR A 18 -19.14 2.83 -20.44
CA TYR A 18 -19.01 2.25 -19.11
C TYR A 18 -18.47 3.29 -18.14
N VAL A 19 -19.35 3.85 -17.30
CA VAL A 19 -19.03 4.99 -16.41
C VAL A 19 -18.51 6.20 -17.20
N ASP A 20 -17.19 6.45 -17.20
CA ASP A 20 -16.49 7.52 -17.91
C ASP A 20 -15.77 7.04 -19.18
N ASP A 21 -15.63 5.72 -19.38
CA ASP A 21 -15.04 5.14 -20.58
C ASP A 21 -16.07 5.10 -21.71
N ILE A 22 -15.72 5.68 -22.86
CA ILE A 22 -16.58 5.80 -24.04
C ILE A 22 -15.89 5.18 -25.25
N SER A 23 -16.63 4.38 -26.01
CA SER A 23 -16.16 3.73 -27.23
C SER A 23 -17.12 4.02 -28.38
N PHE A 24 -16.62 4.68 -29.41
CA PHE A 24 -17.35 5.01 -30.63
C PHE A 24 -16.73 4.27 -31.82
N SER A 25 -17.55 3.51 -32.54
CA SER A 25 -17.15 2.81 -33.76
C SER A 25 -17.41 3.71 -34.96
N PHE A 26 -16.43 3.79 -35.86
CA PHE A 26 -16.52 4.58 -37.09
C PHE A 26 -15.87 3.82 -38.25
N ASN A 27 -16.28 4.12 -39.48
CA ASN A 27 -15.69 3.56 -40.69
C ASN A 27 -14.87 4.61 -41.46
N PHE A 28 -15.20 5.89 -41.29
CA PHE A 28 -14.54 7.00 -41.97
C PHE A 28 -13.94 7.99 -40.95
N GLU A 29 -12.81 8.59 -41.31
CA GLU A 29 -12.10 9.56 -40.47
C GLU A 29 -12.99 10.79 -40.16
N GLU A 30 -13.84 11.19 -41.10
CA GLU A 30 -14.77 12.28 -40.91
C GLU A 30 -15.78 12.01 -39.79
N GLU A 31 -16.21 10.75 -39.60
CA GLU A 31 -17.11 10.35 -38.52
C GLU A 31 -16.42 10.44 -37.17
N LYS A 32 -15.17 9.96 -37.09
CA LYS A 32 -14.32 10.05 -35.89
C LYS A 32 -14.12 11.50 -35.48
N ASP A 33 -13.69 12.35 -36.42
CA ASP A 33 -13.41 13.76 -36.14
C ASP A 33 -14.68 14.52 -35.75
N LYS A 34 -15.81 14.21 -36.37
CA LYS A 34 -17.10 14.80 -36.03
C LYS A 34 -17.55 14.38 -34.63
N PHE A 35 -17.49 13.09 -34.30
CA PHE A 35 -17.81 12.58 -32.97
C PHE A 35 -16.92 13.22 -31.90
N TYR A 36 -15.60 13.22 -32.10
CA TYR A 36 -14.64 13.75 -31.14
C TYR A 36 -14.90 15.22 -30.83
N ARG A 37 -15.12 16.02 -31.88
CA ARG A 37 -15.43 17.46 -31.74
C ARG A 37 -16.74 17.71 -31.02
N ASP A 38 -17.79 16.98 -31.36
CA ASP A 38 -19.12 17.16 -30.74
C ASP A 38 -19.12 16.71 -29.29
N PHE A 39 -18.42 15.62 -28.98
CA PHE A 39 -18.25 15.09 -27.64
C PHE A 39 -17.40 16.03 -26.77
N ASN A 40 -16.28 16.55 -27.29
CA ASN A 40 -15.43 17.49 -26.57
C ASN A 40 -16.17 18.78 -26.20
N LYS A 41 -16.99 19.32 -27.12
CA LYS A 41 -17.84 20.49 -26.82
C LYS A 41 -18.82 20.21 -25.69
N LEU A 42 -19.40 19.02 -25.62
CA LEU A 42 -20.30 18.63 -24.53
C LEU A 42 -19.54 18.45 -23.22
N CYS A 43 -18.36 17.83 -23.23
CA CYS A 43 -17.50 17.75 -22.06
C CYS A 43 -17.20 19.14 -21.50
N MET A 44 -16.78 20.08 -22.34
CA MET A 44 -16.51 21.46 -21.93
C MET A 44 -17.74 22.16 -21.34
N LYS A 45 -18.93 21.95 -21.91
CA LYS A 45 -20.21 22.49 -21.40
C LYS A 45 -20.50 22.04 -19.95
N TYR A 46 -20.06 20.84 -19.58
CA TYR A 46 -20.24 20.27 -18.24
C TYR A 46 -18.97 20.31 -17.38
N GLU A 47 -18.00 21.17 -17.73
CA GLU A 47 -16.73 21.34 -17.01
C GLU A 47 -15.89 20.04 -16.91
N LEU A 48 -16.05 19.14 -17.88
CA LEU A 48 -15.26 17.92 -18.03
C LEU A 48 -14.17 18.10 -19.09
N LYS A 49 -13.10 17.32 -18.96
CA LYS A 49 -12.00 17.31 -19.93
C LYS A 49 -11.69 15.89 -20.38
N ILE A 50 -11.54 15.72 -21.70
CA ILE A 50 -11.08 14.45 -22.28
C ILE A 50 -9.60 14.24 -21.93
N ASN A 51 -9.24 13.01 -21.56
CA ASN A 51 -7.86 12.66 -21.30
C ASN A 51 -7.16 12.21 -22.58
N ASP A 52 -6.56 13.15 -23.31
CA ASP A 52 -5.88 12.89 -24.59
C ASP A 52 -4.81 11.79 -24.51
N LYS A 53 -4.20 11.56 -23.32
CA LYS A 53 -3.20 10.49 -23.14
C LYS A 53 -3.81 9.09 -23.11
N LYS A 54 -5.11 8.98 -22.82
CA LYS A 54 -5.86 7.72 -22.76
C LYS A 54 -6.74 7.49 -23.98
N THR A 55 -7.06 8.55 -24.73
CA THR A 55 -7.85 8.44 -25.96
C THR A 55 -7.00 7.79 -27.05
N GLU A 56 -7.44 6.65 -27.55
CA GLU A 56 -6.75 5.90 -28.60
C GLU A 56 -7.74 5.46 -29.69
N VAL A 57 -7.24 5.32 -30.92
CA VAL A 57 -7.96 4.72 -32.04
C VAL A 57 -7.45 3.29 -32.19
N ASN A 58 -8.36 2.33 -32.19
CA ASN A 58 -8.07 0.91 -32.31
C ASN A 58 -8.77 0.33 -33.55
N ASP A 59 -8.03 -0.40 -34.37
CA ASP A 59 -8.57 -1.05 -35.57
C ASP A 59 -9.29 -2.37 -35.21
N PHE A 60 -10.42 -2.62 -35.88
CA PHE A 60 -11.14 -3.89 -35.82
C PHE A 60 -10.71 -4.82 -36.98
N PRO A 61 -10.56 -6.15 -36.78
CA PRO A 61 -10.71 -6.88 -35.52
C PRO A 61 -9.63 -6.46 -34.53
N TYR A 62 -10.01 -6.31 -33.26
CA TYR A 62 -9.06 -6.00 -32.20
C TYR A 62 -7.95 -7.04 -32.23
N ILE A 63 -6.80 -6.66 -32.77
CA ILE A 63 -5.59 -7.45 -32.60
C ILE A 63 -5.30 -7.28 -31.11
N HIS A 64 -5.72 -8.24 -30.29
CA HIS A 64 -5.33 -8.29 -28.90
C HIS A 64 -3.91 -8.87 -28.87
N PRO A 65 -2.84 -8.06 -28.71
CA PRO A 65 -1.57 -8.59 -28.21
C PRO A 65 -1.69 -9.13 -26.77
N GLN A 66 -2.90 -9.15 -26.19
CA GLN A 66 -3.22 -9.44 -24.79
C GLN A 66 -3.95 -10.78 -24.60
N ASN A 67 -3.63 -11.83 -25.37
CA ASN A 67 -4.20 -13.14 -25.04
C ASN A 67 -3.61 -13.65 -23.71
N LYS A 68 -4.32 -13.48 -22.59
CA LYS A 68 -3.87 -13.94 -21.27
C LYS A 68 -3.99 -15.46 -21.08
N ASP A 69 -4.55 -16.19 -22.04
CA ASP A 69 -4.75 -17.63 -21.93
C ASP A 69 -3.42 -18.35 -21.74
N PHE A 70 -2.34 -17.94 -22.42
CA PHE A 70 -1.04 -18.60 -22.22
C PHE A 70 -0.46 -18.31 -20.82
N ILE A 71 -0.71 -17.13 -20.24
CA ILE A 71 -0.30 -16.78 -18.87
C ILE A 71 -1.07 -17.65 -17.87
N PHE A 72 -2.40 -17.70 -17.99
CA PHE A 72 -3.24 -18.46 -17.07
C PHE A 72 -3.08 -19.98 -17.21
N ASN A 73 -2.67 -20.45 -18.39
CA ASN A 73 -2.44 -21.87 -18.66
C ASN A 73 -0.95 -22.26 -18.65
N TYR A 74 -0.03 -21.40 -18.21
CA TYR A 74 1.41 -21.66 -18.24
C TYR A 74 1.80 -23.00 -17.60
N PHE A 75 1.18 -23.32 -16.46
CA PHE A 75 1.43 -24.55 -15.71
C PHE A 75 0.53 -25.73 -16.10
N LYS A 76 -0.14 -25.70 -17.26
CA LYS A 76 -1.07 -26.76 -17.70
C LYS A 76 -0.42 -28.15 -17.66
N ASN A 77 0.82 -28.26 -18.14
CA ASN A 77 1.58 -29.51 -18.22
C ASN A 77 2.33 -29.88 -16.93
N TYR A 78 2.24 -29.07 -15.88
CA TYR A 78 2.84 -29.40 -14.58
C TYR A 78 1.93 -30.32 -13.80
N SER A 79 2.52 -31.18 -12.96
CA SER A 79 1.80 -32.09 -12.09
C SER A 79 2.42 -32.11 -10.69
N SER A 80 1.73 -32.72 -9.72
CA SER A 80 2.29 -32.99 -8.39
C SER A 80 3.54 -33.86 -8.42
N ASN A 81 3.69 -34.68 -9.46
CA ASN A 81 4.81 -35.61 -9.62
C ASN A 81 6.02 -34.96 -10.32
N SER A 82 5.87 -33.73 -10.82
CA SER A 82 6.98 -32.97 -11.40
C SER A 82 8.05 -32.72 -10.33
N LYS A 83 9.32 -32.85 -10.70
CA LYS A 83 10.46 -32.64 -9.79
C LYS A 83 10.45 -31.22 -9.23
N ASP A 84 10.95 -31.06 -8.01
CA ASP A 84 11.04 -29.76 -7.32
C ASP A 84 11.83 -28.74 -8.16
N GLU A 85 12.93 -29.17 -8.79
CA GLU A 85 13.74 -28.34 -9.70
C GLU A 85 12.94 -27.84 -10.91
N THR A 86 12.08 -28.69 -11.49
CA THR A 86 11.20 -28.31 -12.59
C THR A 86 10.22 -27.24 -12.16
N TRP A 87 9.64 -27.35 -10.96
CA TRP A 87 8.78 -26.31 -10.38
C TRP A 87 9.54 -25.01 -10.14
N ILE A 88 10.76 -25.08 -9.60
CA ILE A 88 11.58 -23.91 -9.30
C ILE A 88 11.89 -23.12 -10.59
N ILE A 89 12.39 -23.81 -11.61
CA ILE A 89 12.70 -23.21 -12.91
C ILE A 89 11.42 -22.71 -13.58
N GLY A 90 10.34 -23.49 -13.50
CA GLY A 90 9.04 -23.14 -14.05
C GLY A 90 8.46 -21.85 -13.48
N ILE A 91 8.48 -21.69 -12.16
CA ILE A 91 7.99 -20.48 -11.50
C ILE A 91 8.87 -19.28 -11.86
N LYS A 92 10.19 -19.43 -11.88
CA LYS A 92 11.09 -18.36 -12.33
C LYS A 92 10.77 -17.92 -13.75
N ASN A 93 10.70 -18.86 -14.69
CA ASN A 93 10.43 -18.58 -16.09
C ASN A 93 9.02 -17.98 -16.31
N PHE A 94 8.04 -18.39 -15.50
CA PHE A 94 6.71 -17.79 -15.52
C PHE A 94 6.73 -16.32 -15.07
N ILE A 95 7.49 -15.99 -14.03
CA ILE A 95 7.66 -14.61 -13.56
C ILE A 95 8.35 -13.78 -14.66
N ASP A 96 9.43 -14.30 -15.24
CA ASP A 96 10.17 -13.64 -16.33
C ASP A 96 9.25 -13.37 -17.54
N LEU A 97 8.41 -14.35 -17.92
CA LEU A 97 7.40 -14.19 -18.96
C LEU A 97 6.40 -13.08 -18.63
N CYS A 98 5.85 -13.05 -17.42
CA CYS A 98 4.88 -12.03 -17.04
C CYS A 98 5.49 -10.61 -17.04
N ILE A 99 6.78 -10.48 -16.69
CA ILE A 99 7.52 -9.21 -16.76
C ILE A 99 7.70 -8.79 -18.22
N ASP A 100 8.08 -9.71 -19.09
CA ASP A 100 8.27 -9.46 -20.52
C ASP A 100 6.94 -9.04 -21.19
N GLU A 101 5.85 -9.71 -20.86
CA GLU A 101 4.52 -9.39 -21.38
C GLU A 101 4.00 -8.04 -20.87
N GLU A 102 4.23 -7.70 -19.60
CA GLU A 102 3.91 -6.36 -19.10
C GLU A 102 4.69 -5.28 -19.87
N ARG A 103 5.97 -5.52 -20.16
CA ARG A 103 6.83 -4.59 -20.94
C ARG A 103 6.36 -4.43 -22.39
N LYS A 104 5.81 -5.49 -23.01
CA LYS A 104 5.22 -5.45 -24.36
C LYS A 104 3.83 -4.79 -24.40
N GLY A 105 3.29 -4.35 -23.26
CA GLY A 105 2.00 -3.67 -23.18
C GLY A 105 0.82 -4.57 -22.84
N ASN A 106 1.04 -5.84 -22.48
CA ASN A 106 0.00 -6.73 -21.94
C ASN A 106 -0.28 -6.37 -20.46
N LYS A 107 -1.00 -5.25 -20.27
CA LYS A 107 -1.25 -4.66 -18.96
C LYS A 107 -1.88 -5.66 -17.97
N GLY A 108 -1.26 -5.78 -16.80
CA GLY A 108 -1.68 -6.68 -15.73
C GLY A 108 -1.17 -8.11 -15.84
N ALA A 109 -0.29 -8.43 -16.79
CA ALA A 109 0.47 -9.67 -16.82
C ALA A 109 1.27 -9.85 -15.51
N ILE A 110 1.96 -8.80 -15.06
CA ILE A 110 2.76 -8.83 -13.81
C ILE A 110 1.87 -9.10 -12.58
N LYS A 111 0.65 -8.57 -12.56
CA LYS A 111 -0.33 -8.79 -11.49
C LYS A 111 -0.86 -10.23 -11.46
N SER A 112 -0.77 -10.94 -12.57
CA SER A 112 -1.25 -12.33 -12.73
C SER A 112 -0.32 -13.35 -12.08
N ILE A 113 0.94 -12.99 -11.82
CA ILE A 113 1.94 -13.84 -11.17
C ILE A 113 1.37 -14.47 -9.89
N PHE A 114 0.87 -13.63 -8.99
CA PHE A 114 0.41 -14.05 -7.67
C PHE A 114 -0.78 -15.02 -7.72
N PRO A 115 -1.93 -14.68 -8.34
CA PRO A 115 -3.07 -15.58 -8.38
C PRO A 115 -2.82 -16.84 -9.22
N VAL A 116 -1.99 -16.78 -10.27
CA VAL A 116 -1.68 -17.97 -11.09
C VAL A 116 -0.84 -18.97 -10.30
N ILE A 117 0.21 -18.51 -9.59
CA ILE A 117 1.01 -19.38 -8.73
C ILE A 117 0.11 -20.00 -7.65
N GLU A 118 -0.66 -19.18 -6.93
CA GLU A 118 -1.55 -19.65 -5.87
C GLU A 118 -2.57 -20.68 -6.38
N ASN A 119 -3.31 -20.34 -7.44
CA ASN A 119 -4.33 -21.23 -8.00
C ASN A 119 -3.75 -22.50 -8.59
N THR A 120 -2.57 -22.43 -9.18
CA THR A 120 -1.88 -23.62 -9.72
C THR A 120 -1.54 -24.58 -8.59
N LEU A 121 -0.92 -24.09 -7.50
CA LEU A 121 -0.57 -24.91 -6.35
C LEU A 121 -1.81 -25.55 -5.72
N LYS A 122 -2.93 -24.82 -5.63
CA LYS A 122 -4.22 -25.33 -5.15
C LYS A 122 -4.80 -26.40 -6.08
N LYS A 123 -4.98 -26.10 -7.36
CA LYS A 123 -5.62 -26.99 -8.36
C LYS A 123 -4.82 -28.26 -8.58
N LYS A 124 -3.50 -28.17 -8.63
CA LYS A 124 -2.60 -29.33 -8.79
C LYS A 124 -2.35 -30.09 -7.49
N LYS A 125 -2.96 -29.65 -6.37
CA LYS A 125 -2.88 -30.27 -5.04
C LYS A 125 -1.43 -30.54 -4.60
N ILE A 126 -0.54 -29.57 -4.84
CA ILE A 126 0.86 -29.67 -4.43
C ILE A 126 0.93 -29.76 -2.90
N ASN A 127 1.64 -30.77 -2.40
CA ASN A 127 1.70 -31.06 -0.96
C ASN A 127 2.61 -30.07 -0.23
N LYS A 128 2.45 -29.97 1.10
CA LYS A 128 3.18 -29.00 1.92
C LYS A 128 4.71 -29.15 1.84
N HIS A 129 5.22 -30.38 1.88
CA HIS A 129 6.67 -30.64 1.83
C HIS A 129 7.29 -30.19 0.51
N GLN A 130 6.59 -30.42 -0.59
CA GLN A 130 7.03 -30.00 -1.92
C GLN A 130 7.03 -28.47 -2.04
N ILE A 131 5.98 -27.78 -1.55
CA ILE A 131 5.94 -26.32 -1.53
C ILE A 131 7.09 -25.75 -0.69
N SER A 132 7.34 -26.32 0.51
CA SER A 132 8.45 -25.90 1.36
C SER A 132 9.81 -26.08 0.69
N LYS A 133 10.03 -27.16 -0.07
CA LYS A 133 11.26 -27.35 -0.85
C LYS A 133 11.39 -26.32 -1.99
N ILE A 134 10.31 -26.07 -2.74
CA ILE A 134 10.31 -25.12 -3.87
C ILE A 134 10.62 -23.69 -3.39
N PHE A 135 9.87 -23.20 -2.39
CA PHE A 135 9.99 -21.81 -1.93
C PHE A 135 11.10 -21.61 -0.88
N GLY A 136 11.52 -22.68 -0.21
CA GLY A 136 12.69 -22.71 0.66
C GLY A 136 14.02 -22.89 -0.08
N TYR A 137 13.99 -23.30 -1.35
CA TYR A 137 15.19 -23.52 -2.15
C TYR A 137 16.07 -22.27 -2.24
N ARG A 138 17.38 -22.47 -2.10
CA ARG A 138 18.38 -21.44 -2.34
C ARG A 138 19.49 -22.02 -3.19
N ASN A 139 19.77 -21.38 -4.33
CA ASN A 139 20.91 -21.78 -5.14
C ASN A 139 22.22 -21.46 -4.42
N ASN A 140 23.15 -22.42 -4.35
CA ASN A 140 24.40 -22.25 -3.59
C ASN A 140 25.35 -21.23 -4.21
N ILE A 141 25.30 -21.05 -5.53
CA ILE A 141 26.20 -20.18 -6.30
C ILE A 141 25.57 -18.79 -6.42
N THR A 142 24.41 -18.70 -7.08
CA THR A 142 23.75 -17.42 -7.38
C THR A 142 22.99 -16.83 -6.20
N LYS A 143 22.81 -17.61 -5.12
CA LYS A 143 21.97 -17.28 -3.96
C LYS A 143 20.50 -17.03 -4.29
N PHE A 144 20.04 -17.38 -5.50
CA PHE A 144 18.67 -17.22 -5.95
C PHE A 144 17.67 -17.95 -5.05
N ASN A 145 16.56 -17.29 -4.74
CA ASN A 145 15.38 -17.83 -4.06
C ASN A 145 14.10 -17.19 -4.65
N ILE A 146 13.06 -18.01 -4.86
CA ILE A 146 11.82 -17.56 -5.51
C ILE A 146 11.06 -16.54 -4.67
N LEU A 147 10.96 -16.72 -3.35
CA LEU A 147 10.27 -15.77 -2.49
C LEU A 147 10.95 -14.40 -2.52
N GLN A 148 12.28 -14.39 -2.46
CA GLN A 148 13.05 -13.15 -2.58
C GLN A 148 12.87 -12.49 -3.94
N PHE A 149 12.75 -13.27 -5.01
CA PHE A 149 12.50 -12.74 -6.35
C PHE A 149 11.10 -12.14 -6.50
N ILE A 150 10.07 -12.79 -5.94
CA ILE A 150 8.70 -12.26 -5.89
C ILE A 150 8.63 -11.00 -5.03
N LEU A 151 9.32 -11.00 -3.88
CA LEU A 151 9.40 -9.83 -3.01
C LEU A 151 10.07 -8.66 -3.72
N ASP A 152 11.20 -8.89 -4.40
CA ASP A 152 11.89 -7.88 -5.19
C ASP A 152 11.01 -7.26 -6.27
N LEU A 153 10.24 -8.11 -6.97
CA LEU A 153 9.27 -7.64 -7.94
C LEU A 153 8.22 -6.75 -7.30
N SER A 154 7.71 -7.14 -6.13
CA SER A 154 6.72 -6.33 -5.43
C SER A 154 7.27 -4.96 -5.07
N LEU A 155 8.50 -4.87 -4.55
CA LEU A 155 9.13 -3.60 -4.16
C LEU A 155 9.43 -2.64 -5.32
N LYS A 156 9.37 -3.11 -6.56
CA LYS A 156 9.52 -2.28 -7.77
C LYS A 156 8.21 -1.62 -8.21
N ASP A 157 7.06 -2.12 -7.78
CA ASP A 157 5.74 -1.56 -8.07
C ASP A 157 4.82 -1.70 -6.86
N SER A 158 4.55 -0.58 -6.19
CA SER A 158 3.74 -0.48 -4.98
C SER A 158 2.33 -1.10 -5.14
N LYS A 159 1.79 -1.17 -6.36
CA LYS A 159 0.48 -1.78 -6.66
C LYS A 159 0.47 -3.30 -6.50
N LEU A 160 1.64 -3.93 -6.40
CA LEU A 160 1.78 -5.38 -6.22
C LEU A 160 1.80 -5.82 -4.75
N THR A 161 1.96 -4.88 -3.80
CA THR A 161 2.12 -5.16 -2.36
C THR A 161 1.07 -6.11 -1.82
N ASN A 162 -0.21 -5.76 -1.96
CA ASN A 162 -1.30 -6.56 -1.38
C ASN A 162 -1.40 -7.97 -2.01
N ARG A 163 -1.09 -8.09 -3.30
CA ARG A 163 -1.07 -9.39 -3.99
C ARG A 163 0.10 -10.26 -3.54
N CYS A 164 1.26 -9.64 -3.33
CA CYS A 164 2.43 -10.30 -2.77
C CYS A 164 2.16 -10.78 -1.34
N LEU A 165 1.67 -9.90 -0.46
CA LEU A 165 1.30 -10.27 0.92
C LEU A 165 0.27 -11.40 0.96
N SER A 166 -0.75 -11.35 0.11
CA SER A 166 -1.74 -12.43 -0.03
C SER A 166 -1.07 -13.77 -0.39
N LEU A 167 -0.17 -13.76 -1.38
CA LEU A 167 0.55 -14.98 -1.77
C LEU A 167 1.46 -15.47 -0.64
N LEU A 168 2.21 -14.59 0.01
CA LEU A 168 3.11 -14.96 1.11
C LEU A 168 2.34 -15.52 2.31
N ASN A 169 1.16 -14.98 2.62
CA ASN A 169 0.26 -15.50 3.64
C ASN A 169 -0.28 -16.88 3.24
N TYR A 170 -0.77 -17.03 2.01
CA TYR A 170 -1.18 -18.34 1.48
C TYR A 170 -0.07 -19.38 1.61
N LEU A 171 1.16 -19.04 1.20
CA LEU A 171 2.30 -19.95 1.29
C LEU A 171 2.63 -20.29 2.74
N THR A 172 2.59 -19.32 3.65
CA THR A 172 2.78 -19.54 5.09
C THR A 172 1.81 -20.58 5.64
N ILE A 173 0.51 -20.41 5.36
CA ILE A 173 -0.54 -21.34 5.80
C ILE A 173 -0.36 -22.71 5.13
N LYS A 174 -0.09 -22.74 3.83
CA LYS A 174 -0.04 -23.98 3.03
C LYS A 174 1.18 -24.85 3.35
N MET A 175 2.31 -24.23 3.67
CA MET A 175 3.53 -24.92 4.09
C MET A 175 3.45 -25.41 5.54
N ASP A 176 2.54 -24.84 6.35
CA ASP A 176 2.50 -25.03 7.81
C ASP A 176 3.84 -24.64 8.45
N ASP A 177 4.51 -23.64 7.88
CA ASP A 177 5.84 -23.17 8.30
C ASP A 177 6.03 -21.68 8.00
N LYS A 178 5.64 -20.85 8.98
CA LYS A 178 5.86 -19.39 8.95
C LYS A 178 7.35 -19.02 8.96
N LYS A 179 8.23 -19.91 9.44
CA LYS A 179 9.66 -19.60 9.59
C LYS A 179 10.34 -19.50 8.22
N ILE A 180 9.95 -20.31 7.23
CA ILE A 180 10.56 -20.25 5.90
C ILE A 180 10.32 -18.89 5.25
N VAL A 181 9.05 -18.46 5.15
CA VAL A 181 8.71 -17.18 4.52
C VAL A 181 9.36 -16.02 5.26
N SER A 182 9.17 -15.97 6.59
CA SER A 182 9.76 -14.91 7.43
C SER A 182 11.28 -14.86 7.30
N LYS A 183 11.97 -16.02 7.30
CA LYS A 183 13.42 -16.10 7.10
C LYS A 183 13.85 -15.51 5.75
N GLN A 184 13.17 -15.84 4.66
CA GLN A 184 13.56 -15.34 3.34
C GLN A 184 13.32 -13.83 3.21
N VAL A 185 12.21 -13.31 3.74
CA VAL A 185 11.92 -11.87 3.77
C VAL A 185 12.96 -11.14 4.62
N LYS A 186 13.17 -11.55 5.87
CA LYS A 186 14.18 -10.95 6.77
C LYS A 186 15.57 -10.95 6.12
N GLN A 187 15.97 -12.05 5.49
CA GLN A 187 17.27 -12.15 4.83
C GLN A 187 17.39 -11.24 3.61
N TYR A 188 16.34 -11.08 2.81
CA TYR A 188 16.33 -10.17 1.67
C TYR A 188 16.58 -8.72 2.12
N PHE A 189 15.82 -8.26 3.12
CA PHE A 189 15.98 -6.92 3.67
C PHE A 189 17.34 -6.72 4.34
N LYS A 190 17.83 -7.71 5.10
CA LYS A 190 19.15 -7.64 5.74
C LYS A 190 20.28 -7.50 4.73
N ASN A 191 20.21 -8.22 3.61
CA ASN A 191 21.21 -8.16 2.55
C ASN A 191 21.21 -6.82 1.79
N ARG A 192 20.13 -6.05 1.88
CA ARG A 192 19.95 -4.76 1.18
C ARG A 192 19.66 -3.61 2.14
N ASN A 193 20.08 -3.73 3.39
CA ASN A 193 19.68 -2.81 4.45
C ASN A 193 20.05 -1.34 4.14
N GLU A 194 21.26 -1.08 3.68
CA GLU A 194 21.73 0.27 3.33
C GLU A 194 20.97 0.85 2.15
N GLU A 195 20.72 0.03 1.13
CA GLU A 195 19.96 0.43 -0.06
C GLU A 195 18.52 0.80 0.32
N ILE A 196 17.85 -0.05 1.12
CA ILE A 196 16.47 0.16 1.54
C ILE A 196 16.35 1.41 2.42
N ARG A 197 17.33 1.65 3.31
CA ARG A 197 17.38 2.90 4.10
C ARG A 197 17.53 4.13 3.21
N LYS A 198 18.40 4.09 2.19
CA LYS A 198 18.56 5.17 1.21
C LYS A 198 17.27 5.39 0.41
N LEU A 199 16.60 4.31 -0.01
CA LEU A 199 15.33 4.37 -0.73
C LEU A 199 14.24 5.02 0.13
N LEU A 200 14.09 4.65 1.40
CA LEU A 200 13.11 5.28 2.29
C LEU A 200 13.34 6.79 2.44
N VAL A 201 14.59 7.22 2.61
CA VAL A 201 14.94 8.65 2.65
C VAL A 201 14.62 9.33 1.33
N PHE A 202 14.94 8.70 0.20
CA PHE A 202 14.63 9.22 -1.13
C PHE A 202 13.11 9.34 -1.35
N TYR A 203 12.34 8.32 -0.99
CA TYR A 203 10.89 8.30 -1.12
C TYR A 203 10.21 9.36 -0.25
N ASN A 204 10.66 9.51 1.00
CA ASN A 204 10.16 10.58 1.88
C ASN A 204 10.46 11.97 1.34
N LYS A 205 11.66 12.22 0.79
CA LYS A 205 12.01 13.52 0.21
C LYS A 205 11.24 13.88 -1.06
N ASN A 206 10.76 12.88 -1.80
CA ASN A 206 10.09 13.06 -3.08
C ASN A 206 8.58 12.77 -3.02
N ASN A 207 7.99 12.61 -1.83
CA ASN A 207 6.57 12.32 -1.62
C ASN A 207 6.08 11.02 -2.31
N TYR A 208 6.96 10.01 -2.41
CA TYR A 208 6.61 8.68 -2.92
C TYR A 208 6.03 7.83 -1.78
N HIS A 209 4.84 8.24 -1.33
CA HIS A 209 4.21 7.69 -0.13
C HIS A 209 3.86 6.20 -0.26
N GLN A 210 3.42 5.76 -1.44
CA GLN A 210 3.03 4.34 -1.66
C GLN A 210 4.23 3.40 -1.58
N GLU A 211 5.37 3.82 -2.12
CA GLU A 211 6.63 3.09 -2.12
C GLU A 211 7.24 3.03 -0.71
N ALA A 212 7.20 4.14 0.02
CA ALA A 212 7.61 4.18 1.42
C ALA A 212 6.72 3.27 2.30
N TYR A 213 5.40 3.41 2.17
CA TYR A 213 4.42 2.58 2.87
C TYR A 213 4.66 1.08 2.60
N GLN A 214 4.85 0.71 1.33
CA GLN A 214 5.13 -0.67 0.95
C GLN A 214 6.31 -1.28 1.71
N ILE A 215 7.45 -0.58 1.76
CA ILE A 215 8.64 -1.04 2.49
C ILE A 215 8.33 -1.19 3.98
N LEU A 216 7.67 -0.19 4.58
CA LEU A 216 7.35 -0.18 6.01
C LEU A 216 6.37 -1.30 6.39
N VAL A 217 5.40 -1.62 5.54
CA VAL A 217 4.47 -2.75 5.74
C VAL A 217 5.24 -4.05 5.85
N TYR A 218 6.17 -4.34 4.93
CA TYR A 218 6.96 -5.56 5.03
C TYR A 218 7.84 -5.58 6.28
N ILE A 219 8.37 -4.43 6.70
CA ILE A 219 9.15 -4.31 7.93
C ILE A 219 8.31 -4.66 9.15
N VAL A 220 7.09 -4.13 9.25
CA VAL A 220 6.18 -4.39 10.37
C VAL A 220 5.65 -5.84 10.34
N GLU A 221 5.18 -6.30 9.19
CA GLU A 221 4.57 -7.62 8.99
C GLU A 221 5.54 -8.76 9.33
N TYR A 222 6.79 -8.63 8.88
CA TYR A 222 7.79 -9.68 9.04
C TYR A 222 8.77 -9.40 10.17
N ASP A 223 8.60 -8.33 10.94
CA ASP A 223 9.51 -7.94 12.03
C ASP A 223 10.98 -7.86 11.56
N VAL A 224 11.20 -7.04 10.54
CA VAL A 224 12.52 -6.85 9.92
C VAL A 224 13.31 -5.79 10.68
N ASP A 225 14.48 -6.16 11.18
CA ASP A 225 15.34 -5.25 11.94
C ASP A 225 16.48 -4.66 11.09
N ILE A 226 16.17 -3.60 10.32
CA ILE A 226 17.16 -2.89 9.50
C ILE A 226 17.21 -1.37 9.75
N LEU A 227 16.22 -0.79 10.39
CA LEU A 227 16.15 0.66 10.64
C LEU A 227 16.77 1.00 11.99
N LEU A 228 17.68 1.96 11.99
CA LEU A 228 18.21 2.57 13.20
C LEU A 228 17.25 3.66 13.71
N LYS A 229 17.40 4.01 14.99
CA LYS A 229 16.63 5.08 15.64
C LYS A 229 16.60 6.37 14.83
N ASN A 230 17.74 6.78 14.27
CA ASN A 230 17.84 8.02 13.49
C ASN A 230 17.15 7.92 12.13
N ASP A 231 17.04 6.73 11.54
CA ASP A 231 16.26 6.55 10.30
C ASP A 231 14.78 6.78 10.61
N VAL A 232 14.26 6.10 11.65
CA VAL A 232 12.85 6.21 12.03
C VAL A 232 12.49 7.65 12.42
N LEU A 233 13.29 8.29 13.27
CA LEU A 233 13.05 9.68 13.68
C LEU A 233 13.20 10.70 12.55
N SER A 234 14.06 10.44 11.55
CA SER A 234 14.20 11.35 10.42
C SER A 234 13.01 11.26 9.47
N LEU A 235 12.40 10.08 9.34
CA LEU A 235 11.19 9.84 8.55
C LEU A 235 9.89 10.27 9.26
N LEU A 236 9.88 10.44 10.59
CA LEU A 236 8.74 11.05 11.30
C LEU A 236 8.73 12.58 11.09
N ASN A 237 8.22 13.01 9.94
CA ASN A 237 8.16 14.41 9.49
C ASN A 237 6.91 14.68 8.62
N GLU A 238 6.67 15.94 8.28
CA GLU A 238 5.49 16.43 7.55
C GLU A 238 5.34 15.86 6.13
N ASN A 239 6.44 15.38 5.53
CA ASN A 239 6.43 14.75 4.20
C ASN A 239 5.98 13.28 4.23
N THR A 240 5.51 12.78 5.38
CA THR A 240 5.14 11.37 5.55
C THR A 240 3.65 11.24 5.73
N ASP A 241 3.04 10.33 4.97
CA ASP A 241 1.61 10.09 5.05
C ASP A 241 1.21 9.44 6.39
N ASN A 242 -0.08 9.53 6.72
CA ASN A 242 -0.64 9.02 7.97
C ASN A 242 -0.33 7.54 8.24
N LEU A 243 -0.40 6.71 7.19
CA LEU A 243 -0.19 5.28 7.30
C LEU A 243 1.27 4.97 7.60
N SER A 244 2.21 5.60 6.88
CA SER A 244 3.64 5.43 7.11
C SER A 244 4.07 6.00 8.45
N LEU A 245 3.51 7.13 8.91
CA LEU A 245 3.73 7.66 10.26
C LEU A 245 3.31 6.65 11.34
N SER A 246 2.17 5.99 11.14
CA SER A 246 1.68 4.95 12.06
C SER A 246 2.62 3.73 12.08
N LEU A 247 3.07 3.26 10.91
CA LEU A 247 4.03 2.15 10.82
C LEU A 247 5.40 2.50 11.43
N LEU A 248 5.92 3.70 11.20
CA LEU A 248 7.17 4.17 11.81
C LEU A 248 7.05 4.24 13.33
N THR A 249 5.91 4.67 13.85
CA THR A 249 5.61 4.69 15.28
C THR A 249 5.58 3.27 15.86
N ILE A 250 4.93 2.32 15.17
CA ILE A 250 4.93 0.90 15.56
C ILE A 250 6.37 0.35 15.59
N ILE A 251 7.16 0.62 14.54
CA ILE A 251 8.57 0.20 14.47
C ILE A 251 9.36 0.79 15.64
N TYR A 252 9.13 2.06 15.98
CA TYR A 252 9.79 2.71 17.10
C TYR A 252 9.42 2.06 18.44
N LEU A 253 8.13 1.84 18.70
CA LEU A 253 7.61 1.33 19.96
C LEU A 253 7.99 -0.14 20.21
N ARG A 254 8.15 -0.94 19.15
CA ARG A 254 8.72 -2.30 19.24
C ARG A 254 10.18 -2.32 19.68
N LYS A 255 10.87 -1.18 19.65
CA LYS A 255 12.26 -1.04 20.09
C LYS A 255 12.29 -0.34 21.45
N SER A 256 13.22 -0.76 22.32
CA SER A 256 13.44 -0.13 23.63
C SER A 256 14.17 1.23 23.54
N TRP A 257 13.80 2.06 22.56
CA TRP A 257 14.33 3.42 22.41
C TRP A 257 13.60 4.40 23.33
N LYS A 258 14.30 5.47 23.75
CA LYS A 258 13.73 6.49 24.64
C LYS A 258 12.47 7.13 24.05
N ILE A 259 11.33 6.89 24.68
CA ILE A 259 10.00 7.40 24.26
C ILE A 259 9.95 8.92 24.07
N GLU A 260 10.71 9.68 24.88
CA GLU A 260 10.78 11.14 24.79
C GLU A 260 11.15 11.64 23.39
N ASN A 261 12.03 10.92 22.69
CA ASN A 261 12.44 11.31 21.33
C ASN A 261 11.31 11.11 20.31
N LEU A 262 10.48 10.07 20.49
CA LEU A 262 9.31 9.83 19.66
C LEU A 262 8.24 10.90 19.95
N LEU A 263 7.93 11.13 21.23
CA LEU A 263 6.95 12.15 21.65
C LEU A 263 7.33 13.53 21.14
N LYS A 264 8.62 13.90 21.17
CA LYS A 264 9.09 15.16 20.60
C LYS A 264 8.79 15.29 19.11
N LYS A 265 8.93 14.21 18.33
CA LYS A 265 8.61 14.21 16.90
C LYS A 265 7.11 14.34 16.64
N ILE A 266 6.31 13.57 17.37
CA ILE A 266 4.84 13.60 17.24
C ILE A 266 4.27 14.95 17.65
N ASP A 267 4.73 15.51 18.77
CA ASP A 267 4.28 16.81 19.27
C ASP A 267 4.59 17.95 18.28
N ASN A 268 5.78 17.93 17.67
CA ASN A 268 6.13 18.88 16.62
C ASN A 268 5.24 18.72 15.38
N LEU A 269 4.99 17.48 14.92
CA LEU A 269 4.09 17.20 13.80
C LEU A 269 2.68 17.75 14.07
N PHE A 270 2.16 17.52 15.27
CA PHE A 270 0.82 17.94 15.63
C PHE A 270 0.68 19.46 15.73
N LYS A 271 1.70 20.16 16.23
CA LYS A 271 1.69 21.63 16.26
C LYS A 271 1.71 22.21 14.86
N ASN A 272 2.65 21.75 14.03
CA ASN A 272 2.90 22.34 12.71
C ASN A 272 1.71 22.10 11.76
N SER A 273 0.94 21.03 11.95
CA SER A 273 -0.21 20.75 11.08
C SER A 273 -1.46 21.61 11.37
N LYS A 274 -1.43 22.47 12.38
CA LYS A 274 -2.59 23.30 12.78
C LYS A 274 -2.64 24.67 12.11
N ASP A 275 -1.49 25.17 11.66
CA ASP A 275 -1.36 26.55 11.16
C ASP A 275 -2.21 26.80 9.90
N ASP A 276 -2.59 25.73 9.19
CA ASP A 276 -3.40 25.80 7.96
C ASP A 276 -4.93 25.87 8.20
N TYR A 277 -5.39 25.74 9.45
CA TYR A 277 -6.83 25.58 9.76
C TYR A 277 -7.38 26.67 10.69
N PRO A 278 -8.60 27.19 10.43
CA PRO A 278 -9.29 28.05 11.38
C PRO A 278 -9.51 27.36 12.72
N ALA A 279 -9.49 28.13 13.82
CA ALA A 279 -9.71 27.61 15.18
C ALA A 279 -11.08 26.94 15.39
N THR A 280 -12.02 27.13 14.46
CA THR A 280 -13.37 26.53 14.48
C THR A 280 -13.41 25.11 13.92
N VAL A 281 -12.35 24.65 13.24
CA VAL A 281 -12.29 23.29 12.67
C VAL A 281 -11.72 22.34 13.72
N GLY A 282 -12.50 21.33 14.13
CA GLY A 282 -12.06 20.30 15.07
C GLY A 282 -10.86 19.52 14.58
N VAL A 283 -10.11 19.00 15.54
CA VAL A 283 -8.76 18.47 15.30
C VAL A 283 -8.79 17.24 14.40
N MET A 284 -9.84 16.42 14.49
CA MET A 284 -10.00 15.23 13.65
C MET A 284 -10.51 15.55 12.23
N SER A 285 -10.88 16.80 11.95
CA SER A 285 -11.15 17.28 10.59
C SER A 285 -9.90 17.85 9.89
N GLN A 286 -8.78 17.97 10.62
CA GLN A 286 -7.54 18.55 10.11
C GLN A 286 -6.64 17.49 9.48
N ASN A 287 -5.53 17.95 8.89
CA ASN A 287 -4.44 17.08 8.50
C ASN A 287 -3.95 16.23 9.69
N LEU A 288 -3.43 15.04 9.35
CA LEU A 288 -2.97 14.03 10.30
C LEU A 288 -4.05 13.36 11.17
N TRP A 289 -5.35 13.52 10.89
CA TRP A 289 -6.43 12.94 11.71
C TRP A 289 -6.23 11.45 12.01
N TYR A 290 -5.85 10.64 11.01
CA TYR A 290 -5.67 9.20 11.20
C TYR A 290 -4.50 8.90 12.13
N PHE A 291 -3.38 9.61 11.95
CA PHE A 291 -2.22 9.46 12.82
C PHE A 291 -2.51 9.97 14.24
N ARG A 292 -3.24 11.08 14.40
CA ARG A 292 -3.70 11.60 15.69
C ARG A 292 -4.55 10.58 16.43
N TYR A 293 -5.55 10.02 15.75
CA TYR A 293 -6.38 8.96 16.31
C TYR A 293 -5.52 7.79 16.78
N PHE A 294 -4.59 7.32 15.94
CA PHE A 294 -3.70 6.23 16.30
C PHE A 294 -2.88 6.53 17.57
N ILE A 295 -2.31 7.74 17.70
CA ILE A 295 -1.57 8.12 18.92
C ILE A 295 -2.48 8.17 20.15
N TYR A 296 -3.67 8.77 20.06
CA TYR A 296 -4.59 8.79 21.20
C TYR A 296 -5.08 7.40 21.58
N TYR A 297 -5.28 6.53 20.59
CA TYR A 297 -5.62 5.12 20.81
C TYR A 297 -4.49 4.39 21.56
N LEU A 298 -3.22 4.58 21.15
CA LEU A 298 -2.06 4.03 21.87
C LEU A 298 -1.97 4.52 23.33
N ILE A 299 -2.33 5.79 23.58
CA ILE A 299 -2.37 6.35 24.94
C ILE A 299 -3.53 5.74 25.75
N LYS A 300 -4.70 5.57 25.14
CA LYS A 300 -5.89 4.98 25.76
C LYS A 300 -5.67 3.51 26.14
N GLU A 301 -4.97 2.75 25.29
CA GLU A 301 -4.54 1.37 25.55
C GLU A 301 -3.27 1.27 26.42
N ASN A 302 -2.76 2.41 26.91
CA ASN A 302 -1.58 2.48 27.78
C ASN A 302 -0.30 1.85 27.18
N VAL A 303 -0.21 1.77 25.85
CA VAL A 303 1.04 1.44 25.13
C VAL A 303 2.03 2.59 25.26
N ILE A 304 1.52 3.83 25.16
CA ILE A 304 2.23 5.03 25.58
C ILE A 304 1.57 5.50 26.87
N SER A 305 2.26 5.32 28.00
CA SER A 305 1.65 5.57 29.30
C SER A 305 1.42 7.05 29.56
N LYS A 306 0.37 7.37 30.33
CA LYS A 306 0.11 8.74 30.79
C LYS A 306 1.28 9.34 31.56
N LYS A 307 2.07 8.50 32.25
CA LYS A 307 3.29 8.93 32.96
C LYS A 307 4.34 9.45 31.98
N GLU A 308 4.60 8.73 30.88
CA GLU A 308 5.57 9.13 29.87
C GLU A 308 5.16 10.44 29.19
N ILE A 309 3.88 10.60 28.85
CA ILE A 309 3.33 11.84 28.30
C ILE A 309 3.52 13.00 29.28
N ASN A 310 3.14 12.82 30.54
CA ASN A 310 3.28 13.86 31.57
C ASN A 310 4.75 14.24 31.77
N SER A 311 5.66 13.27 31.85
CA SER A 311 7.11 13.52 31.97
C SER A 311 7.66 14.31 30.78
N TYR A 312 7.24 13.98 29.55
CA TYR A 312 7.58 14.75 28.36
C TYR A 312 7.02 16.19 28.42
N CYS A 313 5.73 16.34 28.75
CA CYS A 313 5.12 17.66 28.83
C CYS A 313 5.78 18.55 29.91
N MET A 314 6.17 17.97 31.05
CA MET A 314 6.98 18.67 32.07
C MET A 314 8.34 19.10 31.52
N SER A 315 9.05 18.22 30.79
CA SER A 315 10.37 18.53 30.23
C SER A 315 10.32 19.66 29.20
N GLN A 316 9.21 19.75 28.46
CA GLN A 316 8.93 20.84 27.51
C GLN A 316 8.26 22.08 28.14
N LYS A 317 8.09 22.12 29.48
CA LYS A 317 7.50 23.25 30.22
C LYS A 317 6.08 23.62 29.79
N TYR A 318 5.27 22.64 29.42
CA TYR A 318 3.86 22.88 29.13
C TYR A 318 3.10 23.36 30.37
N GLY A 319 2.22 24.35 30.18
CA GLY A 319 1.23 24.70 31.18
C GLY A 319 0.29 23.52 31.47
N SER A 320 -0.23 23.43 32.68
CA SER A 320 -1.23 22.43 33.06
C SER A 320 -2.42 23.09 33.75
N ASN A 321 -3.58 22.43 33.67
CA ASN A 321 -4.81 22.80 34.37
C ASN A 321 -5.54 21.54 34.84
N GLN A 322 -6.78 21.67 35.29
CA GLN A 322 -7.61 20.54 35.75
C GLN A 322 -7.83 19.46 34.66
N LYS A 323 -7.71 19.80 33.37
CA LYS A 323 -7.81 18.86 32.23
C LYS A 323 -6.46 18.21 31.86
N GLY A 324 -5.38 18.50 32.59
CA GLY A 324 -4.03 18.01 32.34
C GLY A 324 -3.13 19.05 31.63
N TYR A 325 -2.11 18.58 30.92
CA TYR A 325 -1.19 19.45 30.18
C TYR A 325 -1.85 20.04 28.94
N LYS A 326 -1.54 21.31 28.67
CA LYS A 326 -1.96 22.07 27.48
C LYS A 326 -1.14 21.68 26.25
N SER A 327 -1.22 20.40 25.84
CA SER A 327 -0.44 19.83 24.74
C SER A 327 -1.36 19.12 23.75
N ASP A 328 -0.96 19.09 22.49
CA ASP A 328 -1.63 18.35 21.42
C ASP A 328 -1.57 16.83 21.57
N LEU A 329 -0.75 16.33 22.50
CA LEU A 329 -0.76 14.93 22.90
C LEU A 329 -1.89 14.60 23.88
N ASN A 330 -2.61 15.60 24.39
CA ASN A 330 -3.71 15.43 25.34
C ASN A 330 -5.07 15.66 24.67
N TRP A 331 -5.75 14.56 24.29
CA TRP A 331 -7.08 14.60 23.67
C TRP A 331 -8.10 15.47 24.43
N ASN A 332 -8.15 15.33 25.76
CA ASN A 332 -9.08 16.07 26.62
C ASN A 332 -8.87 17.59 26.60
N TYR A 333 -7.71 18.04 26.14
CA TYR A 333 -7.38 19.46 26.03
C TYR A 333 -7.75 20.04 24.67
N ILE A 334 -7.61 19.26 23.59
CA ILE A 334 -7.72 19.77 22.22
C ILE A 334 -9.06 19.52 21.54
N ASN A 335 -9.90 18.62 22.06
CA ASN A 335 -11.18 18.33 21.44
C ASN A 335 -12.08 19.58 21.39
N SER A 336 -12.59 19.93 20.20
CA SER A 336 -13.40 21.14 19.99
C SER A 336 -14.87 20.94 20.33
N LYS A 337 -15.30 19.68 20.58
CA LYS A 337 -16.70 19.24 20.69
C LYS A 337 -17.55 19.58 19.45
N ASP A 338 -16.93 19.64 18.28
CA ASP A 338 -17.71 19.56 17.05
C ASP A 338 -18.14 18.11 16.77
N ASN A 339 -19.08 17.92 15.84
CA ASN A 339 -19.64 16.61 15.54
C ASN A 339 -18.58 15.57 15.14
N VAL A 340 -17.45 15.99 14.54
CA VAL A 340 -16.39 15.08 14.10
C VAL A 340 -15.52 14.67 15.29
N ASP A 341 -15.09 15.63 16.11
CA ASP A 341 -14.35 15.36 17.34
C ASP A 341 -15.20 14.57 18.36
N GLU A 342 -16.51 14.78 18.40
CA GLU A 342 -17.43 13.97 19.21
C GLU A 342 -17.48 12.51 18.72
N PHE A 343 -17.65 12.27 17.42
CA PHE A 343 -17.58 10.92 16.84
C PHE A 343 -16.27 10.21 17.19
N PHE A 344 -15.12 10.88 17.03
CA PHE A 344 -13.83 10.26 17.39
C PHE A 344 -13.63 10.12 18.90
N SER A 345 -14.28 10.95 19.73
CA SER A 345 -14.31 10.75 21.18
C SER A 345 -15.02 9.45 21.53
N GLU A 346 -16.19 9.18 20.93
CA GLU A 346 -16.93 7.92 21.11
C GLU A 346 -16.07 6.72 20.70
N LEU A 347 -15.41 6.79 19.54
CA LEU A 347 -14.51 5.72 19.08
C LEU A 347 -13.36 5.44 20.08
N LEU A 348 -12.76 6.49 20.67
CA LEU A 348 -11.71 6.35 21.68
C LEU A 348 -12.23 5.83 23.02
N GLU A 349 -13.47 6.16 23.39
CA GLU A 349 -14.12 5.65 24.60
C GLU A 349 -14.44 4.17 24.48
N GLU A 350 -14.98 3.76 23.34
CA GLU A 350 -15.27 2.37 22.97
C GLU A 350 -14.03 1.57 22.53
N LYS A 351 -12.83 2.21 22.57
CA LYS A 351 -11.54 1.58 22.24
C LYS A 351 -11.52 0.92 20.85
N VAL A 352 -12.13 1.55 19.85
CA VAL A 352 -12.23 1.00 18.50
C VAL A 352 -10.85 1.01 17.81
N PRO A 353 -10.27 -0.15 17.44
CA PRO A 353 -8.98 -0.20 16.77
C PRO A 353 -9.10 0.14 15.28
N LEU A 354 -8.31 1.11 14.81
CA LEU A 354 -7.99 1.24 13.37
C LEU A 354 -6.79 0.39 12.96
N ILE A 355 -5.97 0.00 13.94
CA ILE A 355 -4.84 -0.92 13.81
C ILE A 355 -4.93 -1.90 14.99
N ASP A 356 -4.90 -3.19 14.71
CA ASP A 356 -4.89 -4.23 15.74
C ASP A 356 -3.53 -4.28 16.44
N LEU A 357 -3.48 -3.87 17.70
CA LEU A 357 -2.26 -3.77 18.50
C LEU A 357 -1.66 -5.15 18.86
N ASN A 358 -2.48 -6.19 19.01
CA ASN A 358 -2.00 -7.56 19.22
C ASN A 358 -1.32 -8.06 17.94
N TYR A 359 -1.96 -7.84 16.80
CA TYR A 359 -1.39 -8.21 15.50
C TYR A 359 -0.03 -7.55 15.27
N VAL A 360 0.10 -6.28 15.67
CA VAL A 360 1.37 -5.56 15.55
C VAL A 360 2.30 -5.70 16.76
N ASN A 361 2.06 -6.64 17.68
CA ASN A 361 2.93 -6.92 18.84
C ASN A 361 3.25 -5.67 19.69
N LEU A 362 2.25 -4.85 20.00
CA LEU A 362 2.39 -3.70 20.90
C LEU A 362 1.74 -3.90 22.26
N ILE A 363 0.88 -4.90 22.42
CA ILE A 363 0.24 -5.33 23.67
C ILE A 363 0.28 -6.84 23.82
#